data_AF-A0A973IZN0-F1
#
_entry.id   AF-A0A973IZN0-F1
#
_cell.length_a   1.000
_cell.length_b   1.000
_cell.length_c   1.000
_cell.angle_alpha   90.00
_cell.angle_beta   90.00
_cell.angle_gamma   90.00
#
_symmetry.space_group_name_H-M   'P 1'
#
loop_
_entity.id
_entity.type
_entity.pdbx_description
1 polymer ?
#
loop_
_entity_poly.entity_id
_entity_poly.type
_entity_poly.pdbx_seq_one_letter_code
_entity_poly.pdbx_strand_id
1 'polypeptide(L)'
;MVFELAFIQFIMARDGIFLRGALSRGNHFENDRMIFSKGLVTAYHLETKAIYPRIIIDSALIDSIMNDNNFYAPFYVQERTRNFVIQSPDRYYSVDYLNSLYQKGLDEIEALERHKDSIEAAAKHNLLDSRITDKYRWLAEYHNCKVAEFVCPDDYEEPYLSEILESTTINITEIFPNFKKME
;
A
#
# COMPACT_ATOMS: atom_id res chain seq x y z
N MET A 1 -9.03 1.24 -12.82
CA MET A 1 -7.80 0.39 -12.89
C MET A 1 -6.93 0.46 -11.63
N VAL A 2 -6.49 1.64 -11.16
CA VAL A 2 -5.61 1.75 -9.97
C VAL A 2 -6.36 1.43 -8.67
N PHE A 3 -7.61 1.85 -8.56
CA PHE A 3 -8.48 1.54 -7.41
C PHE A 3 -8.67 0.04 -7.19
N GLU A 4 -8.88 -0.72 -8.25
CA GLU A 4 -9.11 -2.16 -8.19
C GLU A 4 -7.83 -2.89 -7.73
N LEU A 5 -6.66 -2.40 -8.15
CA LEU A 5 -5.38 -2.88 -7.63
C LEU A 5 -5.20 -2.53 -6.15
N ALA A 6 -5.54 -1.30 -5.75
CA ALA A 6 -5.54 -0.88 -4.35
C ALA A 6 -6.45 -1.77 -3.50
N PHE A 7 -7.69 -2.02 -3.96
CA PHE A 7 -8.65 -2.86 -3.27
C PHE A 7 -8.18 -4.31 -3.12
N ILE A 8 -7.66 -4.91 -4.20
CA ILE A 8 -7.11 -6.27 -4.16
C ILE A 8 -5.91 -6.33 -3.21
N GLN A 9 -5.00 -5.35 -3.29
CA GLN A 9 -3.83 -5.30 -2.41
C GLN A 9 -4.23 -5.12 -0.95
N PHE A 10 -5.23 -4.30 -0.65
CA PHE A 10 -5.77 -4.12 0.69
C PHE A 10 -6.38 -5.41 1.25
N ILE A 11 -7.28 -6.08 0.51
CA ILE A 11 -7.90 -7.33 0.97
C ILE A 11 -6.85 -8.39 1.24
N MET A 12 -5.86 -8.53 0.34
CA MET A 12 -4.79 -9.51 0.51
C MET A 12 -3.91 -9.16 1.72
N ALA A 13 -3.55 -7.89 1.90
CA ALA A 13 -2.72 -7.44 3.02
C ALA A 13 -3.43 -7.62 4.38
N ARG A 14 -4.74 -7.39 4.44
CA ARG A 14 -5.59 -7.68 5.62
C ARG A 14 -5.56 -9.15 6.01
N ASP A 15 -5.37 -10.04 5.04
CA ASP A 15 -5.30 -11.49 5.26
C ASP A 15 -3.84 -12.00 5.34
N GLY A 16 -2.87 -11.09 5.56
CA GLY A 16 -1.45 -11.41 5.73
C GLY A 16 -0.67 -11.70 4.44
N ILE A 17 -1.29 -11.51 3.27
CA ILE A 17 -0.69 -11.72 1.95
C ILE A 17 -0.26 -10.36 1.36
N PHE A 18 1.01 -10.02 1.53
CA PHE A 18 1.56 -8.74 1.06
C PHE A 18 2.06 -8.84 -0.39
N LEU A 19 1.34 -8.18 -1.30
CA LEU A 19 1.63 -8.25 -2.74
C LEU A 19 2.82 -7.38 -3.14
N ARG A 20 3.59 -7.88 -4.11
CA ARG A 20 4.58 -7.12 -4.87
C ARG A 20 4.18 -7.15 -6.34
N GLY A 21 4.31 -6.02 -7.03
CA GLY A 21 3.96 -5.95 -8.44
C GLY A 21 4.48 -4.70 -9.14
N ALA A 22 4.07 -4.55 -10.39
CA ALA A 22 4.11 -3.27 -11.05
C ALA A 22 2.95 -3.12 -12.04
N LEU A 23 2.52 -1.88 -12.24
CA LEU A 23 1.52 -1.45 -13.20
C LEU A 23 2.21 -0.67 -14.32
N SER A 24 2.11 -1.14 -15.55
CA SER A 24 2.61 -0.47 -16.74
C SER A 24 1.61 -0.58 -17.89
N ARG A 25 1.80 0.22 -18.93
CA ARG A 25 0.98 0.21 -20.14
C ARG A 25 1.88 0.12 -21.36
N GLY A 26 1.50 -0.75 -22.29
CA GLY A 26 2.18 -0.87 -23.57
C GLY A 26 1.37 -1.74 -24.53
N ASN A 27 1.83 -1.80 -25.77
CA ASN A 27 1.21 -2.63 -26.80
C ASN A 27 1.07 -4.07 -26.29
N HIS A 28 -0.10 -4.63 -26.50
CA HIS A 28 -0.48 -5.95 -26.02
C HIS A 28 -1.18 -6.69 -27.16
N PHE A 29 -0.75 -7.91 -27.40
CA PHE A 29 -1.37 -8.86 -28.29
C PHE A 29 -1.54 -10.18 -27.54
N GLU A 30 -2.72 -10.77 -27.63
CA GLU A 30 -3.06 -12.05 -27.03
C GLU A 30 -3.91 -12.87 -28.01
N ASN A 31 -3.67 -14.18 -28.03
CA ASN A 31 -4.57 -15.19 -28.58
C ASN A 31 -4.49 -16.46 -27.72
N ASP A 32 -5.24 -17.51 -28.09
CA ASP A 32 -5.34 -18.78 -27.35
C ASP A 32 -4.00 -19.49 -27.04
N ARG A 33 -2.90 -19.10 -27.69
CA ARG A 33 -1.59 -19.78 -27.58
C ARG A 33 -0.49 -18.90 -27.04
N MET A 34 -0.58 -17.58 -27.18
CA MET A 34 0.53 -16.68 -26.87
C MET A 34 0.08 -15.28 -26.50
N ILE A 35 0.86 -14.68 -25.58
CA ILE A 35 0.76 -13.28 -25.19
C ILE A 35 2.09 -12.60 -25.51
N PHE A 36 2.03 -11.48 -26.21
CA PHE A 36 3.16 -10.56 -26.38
C PHE A 36 2.74 -9.19 -25.87
N SER A 37 3.43 -8.70 -24.84
CA SER A 37 3.08 -7.40 -24.28
C SER A 37 4.31 -6.64 -23.83
N LYS A 38 4.50 -5.45 -24.42
CA LYS A 38 5.49 -4.49 -23.94
C LYS A 38 5.15 -4.03 -22.52
N GLY A 39 3.86 -3.88 -22.21
CA GLY A 39 3.40 -3.52 -20.87
C GLY A 39 3.78 -4.58 -19.83
N LEU A 40 3.59 -5.87 -20.12
CA LEU A 40 3.98 -6.94 -19.21
C LEU A 40 5.51 -7.01 -19.02
N VAL A 41 6.29 -6.83 -20.09
CA VAL A 41 7.76 -6.78 -20.00
C VAL A 41 8.23 -5.62 -19.14
N THR A 42 7.69 -4.41 -19.34
CA THR A 42 8.02 -3.25 -18.50
C THR A 42 7.60 -3.46 -17.05
N ALA A 43 6.39 -3.98 -16.81
CA ALA A 43 5.91 -4.30 -15.47
C ALA A 43 6.83 -5.30 -14.77
N TYR A 44 7.25 -6.37 -15.46
CA TYR A 44 8.21 -7.34 -14.91
C TYR A 44 9.53 -6.66 -14.50
N HIS A 45 10.09 -5.80 -15.35
CA HIS A 45 11.31 -5.07 -15.00
C HIS A 45 11.14 -4.14 -13.80
N LEU A 46 10.00 -3.44 -13.69
CA LEU A 46 9.70 -2.58 -12.54
C LEU A 46 9.45 -3.37 -11.26
N GLU A 47 8.78 -4.52 -11.35
CA GLU A 47 8.53 -5.42 -10.22
C GLU A 47 9.85 -5.89 -9.58
N THR A 48 10.91 -6.09 -10.37
CA THR A 48 12.26 -6.38 -9.84
C THR A 48 12.85 -5.25 -8.98
N LYS A 49 12.35 -4.02 -9.12
CA LYS A 49 12.73 -2.85 -8.32
C LYS A 49 11.85 -2.65 -7.08
N ALA A 50 10.71 -3.35 -7.00
CA ALA A 50 9.85 -3.34 -5.82
C ALA A 50 10.45 -4.22 -4.72
N ILE A 51 11.53 -3.76 -4.08
CA ILE A 51 12.18 -4.52 -2.99
C ILE A 51 11.26 -4.72 -1.78
N TYR A 52 10.23 -3.88 -1.66
CA TYR A 52 9.18 -3.93 -0.63
C TYR A 52 7.85 -4.48 -1.18
N PRO A 53 6.91 -4.90 -0.32
CA PRO A 53 5.58 -5.40 -0.71
C PRO A 53 4.67 -4.26 -1.19
N ARG A 54 4.94 -3.77 -2.40
CA ARG A 54 4.22 -2.68 -3.07
C ARG A 54 4.06 -2.95 -4.57
N ILE A 55 3.09 -2.29 -5.18
CA ILE A 55 2.88 -2.31 -6.63
C ILE A 55 3.39 -0.99 -7.21
N ILE A 56 4.54 -1.02 -7.89
CA ILE A 56 5.14 0.18 -8.52
C ILE A 56 4.32 0.59 -9.74
N ILE A 57 4.05 1.89 -9.90
CA ILE A 57 3.39 2.44 -11.08
C ILE A 57 4.45 3.03 -12.01
N ASP A 58 4.43 2.58 -13.26
CA ASP A 58 5.28 3.11 -14.33
C ASP A 58 5.12 4.63 -14.45
N SER A 59 6.23 5.37 -14.45
CA SER A 59 6.24 6.83 -14.59
C SER A 59 5.49 7.31 -15.83
N ALA A 60 5.47 6.51 -16.90
CA ALA A 60 4.73 6.83 -18.12
C ALA A 60 3.20 6.93 -17.91
N LEU A 61 2.67 6.39 -16.82
CA LEU A 61 1.26 6.49 -16.45
C LEU A 61 0.97 7.68 -15.52
N ILE A 62 1.97 8.24 -14.85
CA ILE A 62 1.76 9.18 -13.74
C ILE A 62 1.12 10.47 -14.23
N ASP A 63 1.64 11.08 -15.29
CA ASP A 63 1.05 12.32 -15.84
C ASP A 63 -0.41 12.10 -16.24
N SER A 64 -0.73 10.96 -16.82
CA SER A 64 -2.10 10.62 -17.18
C SER A 64 -2.98 10.44 -15.96
N ILE A 65 -2.49 9.81 -14.88
CA ILE A 65 -3.26 9.58 -13.64
C ILE A 65 -3.47 10.89 -12.88
N MET A 66 -2.43 11.74 -12.81
CA MET A 66 -2.48 13.01 -12.06
C MET A 66 -3.38 14.05 -12.72
N ASN A 67 -3.43 14.04 -14.06
CA ASN A 67 -4.30 14.91 -14.84
C ASN A 67 -5.70 14.29 -15.08
N ASP A 68 -5.93 13.07 -14.60
CA ASP A 68 -7.23 12.42 -14.72
C ASP A 68 -8.24 13.07 -13.78
N ASN A 69 -9.14 13.86 -14.35
CA ASN A 69 -10.24 14.47 -13.61
C ASN A 69 -11.46 13.56 -13.48
N ASN A 70 -11.43 12.36 -14.06
CA ASN A 70 -12.54 11.42 -14.00
C ASN A 70 -12.57 10.68 -12.66
N PHE A 71 -13.78 10.50 -12.14
CA PHE A 71 -14.05 9.59 -11.04
C PHE A 71 -14.11 8.16 -11.62
N TYR A 72 -12.96 7.51 -11.75
CA TYR A 72 -12.89 6.11 -12.23
C TYR A 72 -13.04 5.07 -11.11
N ALA A 73 -13.28 5.50 -9.88
CA ALA A 73 -13.72 4.57 -8.86
C ALA A 73 -15.22 4.27 -9.08
N PRO A 74 -15.71 3.05 -8.77
CA PRO A 74 -17.13 2.73 -8.88
C PRO A 74 -17.94 3.83 -8.19
N PHE A 75 -19.15 4.15 -8.68
CA PHE A 75 -19.99 5.30 -8.26
C PHE A 75 -20.13 5.52 -6.73
N TYR A 76 -19.78 4.52 -5.92
CA TYR A 76 -19.77 4.51 -4.46
C TYR A 76 -18.49 5.04 -3.80
N VAL A 77 -17.41 5.21 -4.55
CA VAL A 77 -16.12 5.71 -4.08
C VAL A 77 -15.95 7.09 -4.73
N GLN A 78 -16.21 8.15 -3.97
CA GLN A 78 -16.17 9.54 -4.46
C GLN A 78 -14.72 10.06 -4.60
N GLU A 79 -13.75 9.16 -4.78
CA GLU A 79 -12.33 9.45 -4.79
C GLU A 79 -11.77 9.48 -6.22
N ARG A 80 -10.74 10.31 -6.41
CA ARG A 80 -10.05 10.43 -7.70
C ARG A 80 -8.98 9.34 -7.81
N THR A 81 -8.72 8.86 -9.03
CA THR A 81 -7.67 7.85 -9.30
C THR A 81 -6.32 8.23 -8.69
N ARG A 82 -5.96 9.53 -8.75
CA ARG A 82 -4.72 10.07 -8.19
C ARG A 82 -4.56 9.85 -6.68
N ASN A 83 -5.66 9.68 -5.94
CA ASN A 83 -5.63 9.48 -4.50
C ASN A 83 -5.09 8.08 -4.15
N PHE A 84 -5.10 7.13 -5.09
CA PHE A 84 -4.53 5.78 -4.90
C PHE A 84 -3.07 5.69 -5.33
N VAL A 85 -2.34 6.81 -5.35
CA VAL A 85 -0.94 6.87 -5.76
C VAL A 85 -0.12 7.57 -4.67
N ILE A 86 0.93 6.91 -4.23
CA ILE A 86 1.90 7.44 -3.27
C ILE A 86 3.30 7.43 -3.87
N GLN A 87 4.11 8.45 -3.57
CA GLN A 87 5.53 8.46 -3.92
C GLN A 87 6.36 8.11 -2.69
N SER A 88 7.17 7.06 -2.80
CA SER A 88 8.12 6.67 -1.76
C SER A 88 9.41 7.53 -1.81
N PRO A 89 10.22 7.58 -0.73
CA PRO A 89 11.50 8.31 -0.72
C PRO A 89 12.50 7.90 -1.82
N ASP A 90 12.41 6.65 -2.29
CA ASP A 90 13.18 6.14 -3.44
C ASP A 90 12.67 6.62 -4.80
N ARG A 91 11.73 7.58 -4.81
CA ARG A 91 11.14 8.27 -5.96
C ARG A 91 10.23 7.43 -6.85
N TYR A 92 10.02 6.15 -6.52
CA TYR A 92 9.02 5.35 -7.22
C TYR A 92 7.61 5.73 -6.76
N TYR A 93 6.71 5.83 -7.74
CA TYR A 93 5.28 5.87 -7.47
C TYR A 93 4.77 4.46 -7.26
N SER A 94 3.86 4.27 -6.32
CA SER A 94 3.24 2.97 -6.02
C SER A 94 1.75 3.15 -5.72
N VAL A 95 1.02 2.05 -5.75
CA VAL A 95 -0.39 2.01 -5.35
C VAL A 95 -0.50 2.26 -3.85
N ASP A 96 -1.25 3.30 -3.45
CA ASP A 96 -1.64 3.56 -2.07
C ASP A 96 -2.91 2.77 -1.75
N TYR A 97 -2.74 1.55 -1.26
CA TYR A 97 -3.86 0.63 -1.06
C TYR A 97 -4.66 0.91 0.21
N LEU A 98 -4.05 1.51 1.24
CA LEU A 98 -4.77 1.94 2.44
C LEU A 98 -5.62 3.19 2.19
N ASN A 99 -5.44 3.91 1.08
CA ASN A 99 -6.45 4.90 0.65
C ASN A 99 -7.77 4.27 0.19
N SER A 100 -7.86 2.95 0.06
CA SER A 100 -9.15 2.25 -0.09
C SER A 100 -10.01 2.29 1.17
N LEU A 101 -9.48 2.70 2.33
CA LEU A 101 -10.23 2.79 3.58
C LEU A 101 -11.32 3.88 3.56
N TYR A 102 -11.17 4.95 2.77
CA TYR A 102 -12.20 5.98 2.56
C TYR A 102 -13.49 5.48 1.88
N GLN A 103 -13.60 4.17 1.62
CA GLN A 103 -14.81 3.57 1.09
C GLN A 103 -15.94 3.57 2.13
N LYS A 104 -17.09 4.12 1.73
CA LYS A 104 -18.29 4.17 2.59
C LYS A 104 -18.68 2.79 3.13
N GLY A 105 -18.82 2.71 4.46
CA GLY A 105 -19.31 1.52 5.17
C GLY A 105 -18.21 0.58 5.65
N LEU A 106 -16.94 0.93 5.43
CA LEU A 106 -15.82 0.28 6.10
C LEU A 106 -15.61 0.92 7.48
N ASP A 107 -15.32 0.10 8.48
CA ASP A 107 -14.75 0.59 9.74
C ASP A 107 -13.24 0.75 9.55
N GLU A 108 -12.80 2.01 9.46
CA GLU A 108 -11.42 2.37 9.15
C GLU A 108 -10.48 1.96 10.29
N ILE A 109 -10.93 2.08 11.54
CA ILE A 109 -10.13 1.72 12.72
C ILE A 109 -9.94 0.20 12.77
N GLU A 110 -11.02 -0.57 12.65
CA GLU A 110 -10.96 -2.05 12.63
C GLU A 110 -10.07 -2.54 11.46
N ALA A 111 -10.13 -1.87 10.31
CA ALA A 111 -9.30 -2.22 9.17
C ALA A 111 -7.81 -1.93 9.39
N LEU A 112 -7.48 -0.81 10.04
CA LEU A 112 -6.11 -0.46 10.43
C LEU A 112 -5.58 -1.47 11.47
N GLU A 113 -6.36 -1.83 12.47
CA GLU A 113 -6.02 -2.85 13.48
C GLU A 113 -5.68 -4.19 12.82
N ARG A 114 -6.55 -4.69 11.93
CA ARG A 114 -6.29 -5.94 11.20
C ARG A 114 -5.04 -5.89 10.34
N HIS A 115 -4.78 -4.74 9.71
CA HIS A 115 -3.59 -4.56 8.90
C HIS A 115 -2.32 -4.57 9.77
N LYS A 116 -2.35 -3.91 10.92
CA LYS A 116 -1.29 -3.99 11.93
C LYS A 116 -1.03 -5.43 12.36
N ASP A 117 -2.08 -6.15 12.78
CA ASP A 117 -1.96 -7.55 13.24
C ASP A 117 -1.31 -8.44 12.18
N SER A 118 -1.70 -8.27 10.91
CA SER A 118 -1.14 -8.99 9.77
C SER A 118 0.36 -8.69 9.58
N ILE A 119 0.77 -7.43 9.71
CA ILE A 119 2.18 -7.04 9.63
C ILE A 119 2.96 -7.64 10.79
N GLU A 120 2.46 -7.52 12.02
CA GLU A 120 3.16 -8.01 13.21
C GLU A 120 3.33 -9.52 13.19
N ALA A 121 2.27 -10.27 12.84
CA ALA A 121 2.32 -11.71 12.72
C ALA A 121 3.36 -12.13 11.68
N ALA A 122 3.31 -11.53 10.49
CA ALA A 122 4.23 -11.84 9.41
C ALA A 122 5.69 -11.44 9.75
N ALA A 123 5.90 -10.31 10.44
CA ALA A 123 7.21 -9.89 10.92
C ALA A 123 7.79 -10.89 11.93
N LYS A 124 7.00 -11.25 12.97
CA LYS A 124 7.39 -12.20 14.03
C LYS A 124 7.86 -13.56 13.47
N HIS A 125 7.21 -14.05 12.42
CA HIS A 125 7.59 -15.30 11.75
C HIS A 125 8.92 -15.23 10.97
N ASN A 126 9.43 -14.04 10.66
CA ASN A 126 10.56 -13.86 9.75
C ASN A 126 11.73 -13.03 10.34
N LEU A 127 11.74 -12.76 11.65
CA LEU A 127 12.73 -11.87 12.29
C LEU A 127 14.20 -12.28 12.14
N LEU A 128 14.49 -13.54 11.77
CA LEU A 128 15.84 -14.05 11.62
C LEU A 128 16.49 -13.72 10.26
N ASP A 129 15.72 -13.29 9.26
CA ASP A 129 16.23 -12.90 7.95
C ASP A 129 16.18 -11.38 7.79
N SER A 130 17.37 -10.74 7.81
CA SER A 130 17.50 -9.28 7.74
C SER A 130 16.85 -8.66 6.50
N ARG A 131 16.83 -9.35 5.36
CA ARG A 131 16.18 -8.85 4.13
C ARG A 131 14.66 -8.94 4.22
N ILE A 132 14.14 -9.90 4.98
CA ILE A 132 12.70 -10.01 5.21
C ILE A 132 12.27 -8.97 6.26
N THR A 133 13.12 -8.71 7.26
CA THR A 133 12.91 -7.65 8.26
C THR A 133 12.77 -6.27 7.62
N ASP A 134 13.59 -5.92 6.62
CA ASP A 134 13.49 -4.63 5.90
C ASP A 134 12.13 -4.46 5.18
N LYS A 135 11.53 -5.54 4.69
CA LYS A 135 10.22 -5.51 4.02
C LYS A 135 9.10 -5.18 4.99
N TYR A 136 9.09 -5.84 6.15
CA TYR A 136 8.07 -5.61 7.17
C TYR A 136 8.27 -4.28 7.89
N ARG A 137 9.52 -3.79 8.00
CA ARG A 137 9.76 -2.41 8.43
C ARG A 137 9.10 -1.41 7.49
N TRP A 138 9.34 -1.52 6.19
CA TRP A 138 8.73 -0.61 5.22
C TRP A 138 7.20 -0.63 5.30
N LEU A 139 6.60 -1.81 5.46
CA LEU A 139 5.15 -1.96 5.66
C LEU A 139 4.67 -1.29 6.95
N ALA A 140 5.41 -1.41 8.05
CA ALA A 140 5.07 -0.78 9.32
C ALA A 140 5.17 0.75 9.25
N GLU A 141 6.20 1.27 8.58
CA GLU A 141 6.35 2.72 8.32
C GLU A 141 5.22 3.24 7.45
N TYR A 142 4.90 2.54 6.36
CA TYR A 142 3.75 2.87 5.50
C TYR A 142 2.44 2.84 6.29
N HIS A 143 2.19 1.79 7.08
CA HIS A 143 1.00 1.69 7.91
C HIS A 143 0.87 2.86 8.90
N ASN A 144 1.93 3.17 9.66
CA ASN A 144 1.92 4.27 10.64
C ASN A 144 1.74 5.64 9.97
N CYS A 145 2.29 5.83 8.76
CA CYS A 145 2.03 7.03 7.96
C CYS A 145 0.53 7.17 7.66
N LYS A 146 -0.14 6.08 7.28
CA LYS A 146 -1.58 6.09 7.02
C LYS A 146 -2.40 6.27 8.30
N VAL A 147 -2.04 5.65 9.43
CA VAL A 147 -2.69 5.92 10.72
C VAL A 147 -2.67 7.43 11.03
N ALA A 148 -1.54 8.11 10.82
CA ALA A 148 -1.43 9.55 11.04
C ALA A 148 -2.27 10.40 10.06
N GLU A 149 -2.63 9.86 8.89
CA GLU A 149 -3.53 10.51 7.93
C GLU A 149 -5.01 10.28 8.26
N PHE A 150 -5.38 9.10 8.79
CA PHE A 150 -6.77 8.73 9.11
C PHE A 150 -7.20 9.16 10.52
N VAL A 151 -6.28 9.15 11.49
CA VAL A 151 -6.56 9.48 12.89
C VAL A 151 -6.07 10.89 13.16
N CYS A 152 -6.88 11.89 12.80
CA CYS A 152 -6.60 13.28 13.14
C CYS A 152 -6.91 13.52 14.63
N PRO A 153 -5.95 14.05 15.43
CA PRO A 153 -6.19 14.32 16.85
C PRO A 153 -7.37 15.25 17.13
N ASP A 154 -7.70 16.14 16.19
CA ASP A 154 -8.80 17.09 16.35
C ASP A 154 -10.20 16.44 16.24
N ASP A 155 -10.28 15.21 15.72
CA ASP A 155 -11.53 14.48 15.53
C ASP A 155 -11.95 13.66 16.77
N TYR A 156 -11.07 13.50 17.75
CA TYR A 156 -11.27 12.61 18.90
C TYR A 156 -10.87 13.26 20.23
N GLU A 157 -11.65 13.03 21.28
CA GLU A 157 -11.30 13.44 22.64
C GLU A 157 -10.48 12.37 23.37
N GLU A 158 -9.64 12.79 24.31
CA GLU A 158 -8.98 11.87 25.26
C GLU A 158 -10.02 11.30 26.24
N PRO A 159 -9.93 10.01 26.64
CA PRO A 159 -8.82 9.06 26.41
C PRO A 159 -8.95 8.23 25.12
N TYR A 160 -10.02 8.42 24.35
CA TYR A 160 -10.36 7.57 23.21
C TYR A 160 -9.32 7.67 22.09
N LEU A 161 -8.77 8.86 21.84
CA LEU A 161 -7.65 9.04 20.92
C LEU A 161 -6.44 8.16 21.30
N SER A 162 -6.08 8.13 22.58
CA SER A 162 -4.99 7.29 23.08
C SER A 162 -5.26 5.79 22.84
N GLU A 163 -6.49 5.33 23.07
CA GLU A 163 -6.89 3.94 22.82
C GLU A 163 -6.79 3.56 21.33
N ILE A 164 -7.26 4.43 20.43
CA ILE A 164 -7.14 4.22 18.98
C ILE A 164 -5.67 4.14 18.56
N LEU A 165 -4.85 5.07 19.03
CA LEU A 165 -3.44 5.11 18.65
C LEU A 165 -2.69 3.89 19.18
N GLU A 166 -3.02 3.40 20.38
CA GLU A 166 -2.47 2.17 20.94
C GLU A 166 -2.88 0.94 20.13
N SER A 167 -4.16 0.85 19.73
CA SER A 167 -4.66 -0.31 18.98
C SER A 167 -4.16 -0.33 17.53
N THR A 168 -4.07 0.82 16.87
CA THR A 168 -3.72 0.92 15.44
C THR A 168 -2.23 1.10 15.16
N THR A 169 -1.47 1.80 16.01
CA THR A 169 -0.07 2.14 15.68
C THR A 169 0.87 0.96 15.94
N ILE A 170 1.81 0.73 15.02
CA ILE A 170 2.88 -0.27 15.19
C ILE A 170 4.08 0.35 15.93
N ASN A 171 4.52 -0.27 17.02
CA ASN A 171 5.77 0.09 17.68
C ASN A 171 6.99 -0.50 16.93
N ILE A 172 7.51 0.26 15.97
CA ILE A 172 8.59 -0.19 15.07
C ILE A 172 9.85 -0.60 15.85
N THR A 173 10.22 0.14 16.89
CA THR A 173 11.45 -0.14 17.66
C THR A 173 11.34 -1.38 18.53
N GLU A 174 10.12 -1.74 18.95
CA GLU A 174 9.87 -2.95 19.71
C GLU A 174 9.96 -4.20 18.83
N ILE A 175 9.40 -4.13 17.61
CA ILE A 175 9.43 -5.25 16.66
C ILE A 175 10.82 -5.37 15.99
N PHE A 176 11.50 -4.24 15.77
CA PHE A 176 12.77 -4.16 15.04
C PHE A 176 13.88 -3.47 15.88
N PRO A 177 14.32 -4.08 17.00
CA PRO A 177 15.19 -3.42 18.00
C PRO A 177 16.60 -3.07 17.50
N ASN A 178 17.09 -3.71 16.44
CA ASN A 178 18.42 -3.47 15.89
C ASN A 178 18.48 -2.30 14.87
N PHE A 179 17.40 -1.53 14.73
CA PHE A 179 17.28 -0.52 13.69
C PHE A 179 17.72 0.89 14.14
N LYS A 180 18.39 1.61 13.23
CA LYS A 180 18.58 3.07 13.28
C LYS A 180 17.84 3.67 12.10
N LYS A 181 17.09 4.74 12.34
CA LYS A 181 16.31 5.49 11.35
C LYS A 181 17.12 5.70 10.06
N MET A 182 16.53 5.42 8.90
CA MET A 182 17.16 5.80 7.62
C MET A 182 17.12 7.33 7.53
N GLU A 183 18.29 7.95 7.50
CA GLU A 183 18.47 9.38 7.19
C GLU A 183 18.18 9.67 5.71
#